data_AF-A0A1I1SUJ9-F1
#
_entry.id   AF-A0A1I1SUJ9-F1
#
_cell.length_a   1.000
_cell.length_b   1.000
_cell.length_c   1.000
_cell.angle_alpha   90.00
_cell.angle_beta   90.00
_cell.angle_gamma   90.00
#
_symmetry.space_group_name_H-M   'P 1'
#
loop_
_entity.id
_entity.type
_entity.pdbx_description
1 polymer ?
#
loop_
_entity_poly.entity_id
_entity_poly.type
_entity_poly.pdbx_seq_one_letter_code
_entity_poly.pdbx_strand_id
1 'polypeptide(L)'
;MDWMVARRARAGILGAGLLACAPEPCTEVEGLDLWDAGVSGQLCVLGDVVVNERTAAELARLEGIESIAGSLLVFANPEWTELPRFASLREIGGALSISDNPALTKIDAFPALERIGGTLYVGEHPRLVSVALGDRLVEIGGLQLALNPELASIAGLQRIESVAGDFIVQDSGRLATLEFPALARVDGGLRLAALPNLRSVDFSGLVRSGGLNFASTGLDGLAGLSALESVGAVILGDNPRMTELDLTGWALGSLSVHGNAGLQRLAAVLTPVPETTASVFVTGNAALTRFDCAIDGEELKWLVLTDNAALAQIAPWTGLARLSGLRIQHNASLTELRSWLPALSRADQLWIFGNAALPPAAVDALLTEVEHDGEPRVGDNEGQVTVLDPCPWPDDSVCDAEQDADGEPGTGLCLVDPDGCGG
;
A
#
# COMPACT_ATOMS: atom_id res chain seq x y z
N MET A 1 -3.57 -3.07 38.77
CA MET A 1 -2.92 -2.53 39.98
C MET A 1 -1.43 -2.78 39.79
N ASP A 2 -0.58 -1.83 39.43
CA ASP A 2 -0.61 -0.40 39.69
C ASP A 2 0.43 0.22 38.74
N TRP A 3 0.00 1.02 37.76
CA TRP A 3 0.87 1.70 36.80
C TRP A 3 0.90 3.23 37.00
N MET A 4 0.40 3.71 38.15
CA MET A 4 0.29 5.13 38.45
C MET A 4 1.18 5.58 39.62
N VAL A 5 2.49 5.35 39.57
CA VAL A 5 3.44 6.17 40.35
C VAL A 5 4.80 6.25 39.66
N ALA A 6 5.03 7.29 38.85
CA ALA A 6 6.35 7.94 38.74
C ALA A 6 6.30 9.18 37.83
N ARG A 7 5.95 10.34 38.40
CA ARG A 7 6.55 11.63 37.99
C ARG A 7 6.22 12.72 39.01
N ARG A 8 7.13 12.93 39.96
CA ARG A 8 7.36 14.23 40.62
C ARG A 8 8.73 14.23 41.29
N ALA A 9 9.62 15.09 40.81
CA ALA A 9 10.29 16.14 41.58
C ALA A 9 11.68 16.46 41.02
N ARG A 10 11.84 17.67 40.48
CA ARG A 10 12.89 18.62 40.88
C ARG A 10 12.48 20.01 40.41
N ALA A 11 12.14 20.87 41.37
CA ALA A 11 11.91 22.29 41.17
C ALA A 11 13.19 23.08 41.43
N GLY A 12 13.39 24.17 40.68
CA GLY A 12 14.20 25.31 41.12
C GLY A 12 14.95 26.04 40.00
N ILE A 13 14.38 27.15 39.50
CA ILE A 13 14.91 28.53 39.62
C ILE A 13 14.18 29.47 38.62
N LEU A 14 13.44 30.43 39.19
CA LEU A 14 13.07 31.80 38.77
C LEU A 14 12.88 32.16 37.28
N GLY A 15 11.62 32.49 36.93
CA GLY A 15 11.24 33.32 35.79
C GLY A 15 9.73 33.56 35.77
N ALA A 16 9.27 34.73 36.21
CA ALA A 16 7.86 35.12 36.19
C ALA A 16 7.41 35.44 34.75
N GLY A 17 6.31 34.82 34.31
CA GLY A 17 5.61 35.18 33.08
C GLY A 17 4.77 34.04 32.52
N LEU A 18 3.45 34.25 32.46
CA LEU A 18 2.39 33.36 31.97
C LEU A 18 1.98 32.22 32.93
N LEU A 19 1.04 32.55 33.83
CA LEU A 19 0.04 31.57 34.26
C LEU A 19 -0.74 31.14 33.00
N ALA A 20 -0.30 30.08 32.33
CA ALA A 20 -1.24 29.24 31.61
C ALA A 20 -2.12 28.60 32.67
N CYS A 21 -3.43 28.90 32.65
CA CYS A 21 -4.40 28.17 33.47
C CYS A 21 -4.16 26.68 33.25
N ALA A 22 -3.92 25.92 34.33
CA ALA A 22 -4.11 24.48 34.26
C ALA A 22 -5.55 24.24 33.80
N PRO A 23 -5.81 23.36 32.81
CA PRO A 23 -7.18 23.04 32.43
C PRO A 23 -7.94 22.62 33.70
N GLU A 24 -9.18 23.10 33.84
CA GLU A 24 -10.04 22.60 34.91
C GLU A 24 -10.13 21.08 34.80
N PRO A 25 -10.10 20.33 35.92
CA PRO A 25 -10.20 18.88 35.84
C PRO A 25 -11.56 18.50 35.23
N CYS A 26 -11.51 17.81 34.09
CA CYS A 26 -12.68 17.19 33.48
C CYS A 26 -13.33 16.17 34.45
N THR A 27 -14.64 15.99 34.34
CA THR A 27 -15.37 14.97 35.10
C THR A 27 -15.20 13.61 34.42
N GLU A 28 -14.70 12.62 35.15
CA GLU A 28 -14.58 11.25 34.64
C GLU A 28 -15.97 10.60 34.53
N VAL A 29 -16.23 9.96 33.39
CA VAL A 29 -17.47 9.22 33.12
C VAL A 29 -17.14 7.96 32.34
N GLU A 30 -17.72 6.81 32.71
CA GLU A 30 -17.60 5.59 31.90
C GLU A 30 -18.36 5.78 30.58
N GLY A 31 -17.82 5.29 29.47
CA GLY A 31 -18.42 5.49 28.14
C GLY A 31 -19.84 4.93 27.99
N LEU A 32 -20.16 3.87 28.77
CA LEU A 32 -21.51 3.31 28.87
C LEU A 32 -22.50 4.26 29.55
N ASP A 33 -22.02 5.10 30.47
CA ASP A 33 -22.82 6.01 31.29
C ASP A 33 -22.89 7.42 30.68
N LEU A 34 -22.15 7.69 29.59
CA LEU A 34 -22.10 8.99 28.90
C LEU A 34 -23.51 9.53 28.55
N TRP A 35 -24.45 8.62 28.29
CA TRP A 35 -25.79 8.96 27.82
C TRP A 35 -26.80 9.20 28.95
N ASP A 36 -26.41 8.94 30.19
CA ASP A 36 -27.28 9.08 31.35
C ASP A 36 -27.70 10.52 31.64
N ALA A 37 -28.89 10.68 32.20
CA ALA A 37 -29.39 11.99 32.60
C ALA A 37 -28.48 12.62 33.67
N GLY A 38 -28.10 13.89 33.47
CA GLY A 38 -27.26 14.65 34.41
C GLY A 38 -25.77 14.73 34.04
N VAL A 39 -25.29 13.91 33.10
CA VAL A 39 -23.94 14.05 32.55
C VAL A 39 -23.85 15.36 31.74
N SER A 40 -22.99 16.28 32.18
CA SER A 40 -22.80 17.61 31.57
C SER A 40 -21.46 18.23 32.01
N GLY A 41 -21.05 19.31 31.33
CA GLY A 41 -19.78 20.00 31.62
C GLY A 41 -18.61 19.43 30.80
N GLN A 42 -17.38 19.66 31.28
CA GLN A 42 -16.17 19.07 30.68
C GLN A 42 -16.04 17.61 31.11
N LEU A 43 -15.88 16.70 30.15
CA LEU A 43 -15.92 15.26 30.37
C LEU A 43 -14.62 14.58 29.91
N CYS A 44 -14.12 13.65 30.72
CA CYS A 44 -13.09 12.69 30.33
C CYS A 44 -13.72 11.30 30.34
N VAL A 45 -13.89 10.72 29.15
CA VAL A 45 -14.60 9.45 29.02
C VAL A 45 -13.64 8.29 29.19
N LEU A 46 -13.92 7.41 30.14
CA LEU A 46 -13.25 6.13 30.32
C LEU A 46 -13.85 5.12 29.33
N GLY A 47 -13.01 4.33 28.66
CA GLY A 47 -13.46 3.37 27.65
C GLY A 47 -13.95 4.00 26.35
N ASP A 48 -14.79 3.27 25.62
CA ASP A 48 -15.23 3.61 24.27
C ASP A 48 -16.51 4.47 24.27
N VAL A 49 -16.62 5.36 23.28
CA VAL A 49 -17.82 6.15 23.00
C VAL A 49 -18.46 5.64 21.72
N VAL A 50 -19.72 5.18 21.81
CA VAL A 50 -20.50 4.69 20.67
C VAL A 50 -21.64 5.65 20.36
N VAL A 51 -21.59 6.24 19.17
CA VAL A 51 -22.56 7.22 18.66
C VAL A 51 -23.33 6.63 17.48
N ASN A 52 -24.48 6.05 17.81
CA ASN A 52 -25.49 5.57 16.87
C ASN A 52 -26.89 5.86 17.44
N GLU A 53 -27.84 6.24 16.58
CA GLU A 53 -29.26 6.39 16.93
C GLU A 53 -29.54 7.29 18.16
N ARG A 54 -28.76 8.37 18.34
CA ARG A 54 -28.88 9.27 19.51
C ARG A 54 -29.84 10.44 19.27
N THR A 55 -30.49 10.85 20.34
CA THR A 55 -31.36 12.04 20.36
C THR A 55 -30.53 13.33 20.40
N ALA A 56 -31.09 14.45 19.92
CA ALA A 56 -30.40 15.75 19.94
C ALA A 56 -29.97 16.18 21.35
N ALA A 57 -30.76 15.84 22.38
CA ALA A 57 -30.41 16.14 23.77
C ALA A 57 -29.19 15.35 24.25
N GLU A 58 -29.04 14.10 23.81
CA GLU A 58 -27.88 13.28 24.13
C GLU A 58 -26.61 13.78 23.43
N LEU A 59 -26.73 14.17 22.16
CA LEU A 59 -25.61 14.65 21.34
C LEU A 59 -25.03 15.97 21.84
N ALA A 60 -25.81 16.81 22.53
CA ALA A 60 -25.33 18.05 23.13
C ALA A 60 -24.19 17.83 24.14
N ARG A 61 -24.06 16.62 24.70
CA ARG A 61 -22.97 16.26 25.63
C ARG A 61 -21.60 16.13 24.95
N LEU A 62 -21.59 15.86 23.65
CA LEU A 62 -20.35 15.64 22.88
C LEU A 62 -19.46 16.89 22.82
N GLU A 63 -20.05 18.08 22.92
CA GLU A 63 -19.30 19.35 22.93
C GLU A 63 -18.38 19.49 24.15
N GLY A 64 -18.74 18.85 25.26
CA GLY A 64 -18.01 18.88 26.53
C GLY A 64 -16.94 17.81 26.66
N ILE A 65 -16.88 16.82 25.76
CA ILE A 65 -15.86 15.75 25.84
C ILE A 65 -14.50 16.33 25.50
N GLU A 66 -13.56 16.25 26.45
CA GLU A 66 -12.17 16.69 26.29
C GLU A 66 -11.25 15.54 25.88
N SER A 67 -11.47 14.34 26.42
CA SER A 67 -10.72 13.15 26.05
C SER A 67 -11.58 11.88 26.10
N ILE A 68 -11.18 10.89 25.32
CA ILE A 68 -11.75 9.54 25.31
C ILE A 68 -10.58 8.57 25.48
N ALA A 69 -10.57 7.77 26.56
CA ALA A 69 -9.50 6.83 26.83
C ALA A 69 -9.49 5.64 25.86
N GLY A 70 -10.69 5.20 25.43
CA GLY A 70 -10.87 4.19 24.40
C GLY A 70 -11.07 4.80 23.00
N SER A 71 -11.93 4.17 22.21
CA SER A 71 -12.23 4.53 20.83
C SER A 71 -13.51 5.36 20.71
N LEU A 72 -13.59 6.21 19.70
CA LEU A 72 -14.82 6.89 19.29
C LEU A 72 -15.37 6.21 18.04
N LEU A 73 -16.54 5.62 18.14
CA LEU A 73 -17.23 4.88 17.08
C LEU A 73 -18.51 5.62 16.70
N VAL A 74 -18.59 6.14 15.47
CA VAL A 74 -19.75 6.89 14.94
C VAL A 74 -20.29 6.18 13.71
N PHE A 75 -21.43 5.51 13.84
CA PHE A 75 -21.96 4.69 12.75
C PHE A 75 -23.48 4.56 12.76
N ALA A 76 -24.04 4.13 11.63
CA ALA A 76 -25.45 3.86 11.43
C ALA A 76 -26.35 5.08 11.75
N ASN A 77 -25.98 6.27 11.27
CA ASN A 77 -26.81 7.47 11.37
C ASN A 77 -27.27 7.91 9.96
N PRO A 78 -28.33 7.27 9.40
CA PRO A 78 -28.68 7.39 7.98
C PRO A 78 -29.16 8.78 7.55
N GLU A 79 -29.65 9.59 8.48
CA GLU A 79 -30.20 10.93 8.21
C GLU A 79 -29.17 12.06 8.43
N TRP A 80 -27.98 11.75 8.95
CA TRP A 80 -27.00 12.78 9.30
C TRP A 80 -26.28 13.30 8.06
N THR A 81 -26.51 14.58 7.73
CA THR A 81 -25.76 15.27 6.67
C THR A 81 -24.44 15.86 7.16
N GLU A 82 -24.33 16.05 8.47
CA GLU A 82 -23.16 16.56 9.20
C GLU A 82 -23.01 15.82 10.54
N LEU A 83 -21.78 15.77 11.06
CA LEU A 83 -21.52 15.21 12.38
C LEU A 83 -21.81 16.22 13.50
N PRO A 84 -22.27 15.77 14.68
CA PRO A 84 -22.25 16.57 15.90
C PRO A 84 -20.86 17.08 16.20
N ARG A 85 -20.77 18.29 16.77
CA ARG A 85 -19.49 18.93 17.06
C ARG A 85 -18.87 18.39 18.34
N PHE A 86 -17.60 17.99 18.26
CA PHE A 86 -16.75 17.64 19.39
C PHE A 86 -15.82 18.82 19.70
N ALA A 87 -16.39 19.91 20.21
CA ALA A 87 -15.72 21.20 20.30
C ALA A 87 -14.46 21.18 21.20
N SER A 88 -14.47 20.35 22.24
CA SER A 88 -13.40 20.28 23.25
C SER A 88 -12.50 19.05 23.11
N LEU A 89 -12.81 18.12 22.20
CA LEU A 89 -12.13 16.84 22.13
C LEU A 89 -10.71 17.02 21.59
N ARG A 90 -9.73 16.75 22.45
CA ARG A 90 -8.29 16.88 22.15
C ARG A 90 -7.64 15.54 21.87
N GLU A 91 -8.12 14.47 22.49
CA GLU A 91 -7.42 13.19 22.51
C GLU A 91 -8.38 12.00 22.48
N ILE A 92 -8.06 11.05 21.61
CA ILE A 92 -8.68 9.72 21.56
C ILE A 92 -7.55 8.70 21.79
N GLY A 93 -7.64 7.92 22.87
CA GLY A 93 -6.64 6.93 23.22
C GLY A 93 -6.62 5.72 22.27
N GLY A 94 -7.80 5.33 21.79
CA GLY A 94 -8.01 4.27 20.79
C GLY A 94 -8.22 4.81 19.38
N ALA A 95 -9.10 4.15 18.62
CA ALA A 95 -9.40 4.49 17.24
C ALA A 95 -10.50 5.57 17.13
N LEU A 96 -10.47 6.35 16.03
CA LEU A 96 -11.60 7.17 15.60
C LEU A 96 -12.20 6.50 14.36
N SER A 97 -13.36 5.88 14.51
CA SER A 97 -14.08 5.20 13.43
C SER A 97 -15.36 5.94 13.11
N ILE A 98 -15.46 6.49 11.91
CA ILE A 98 -16.67 7.10 11.37
C ILE A 98 -17.03 6.28 10.14
N SER A 99 -18.17 5.59 10.17
CA SER A 99 -18.54 4.66 9.10
C SER A 99 -20.04 4.50 8.95
N ASP A 100 -20.51 4.10 7.77
CA ASP A 100 -21.93 3.79 7.53
C ASP A 100 -22.89 4.94 7.93
N ASN A 101 -22.60 6.15 7.44
CA ASN A 101 -23.50 7.31 7.57
C ASN A 101 -23.89 7.82 6.17
N PRO A 102 -24.82 7.16 5.46
CA PRO A 102 -25.02 7.33 4.02
C PRO A 102 -25.43 8.73 3.55
N ALA A 103 -26.03 9.56 4.41
CA ALA A 103 -26.36 10.95 4.10
C ALA A 103 -25.22 11.94 4.37
N LEU A 104 -24.13 11.52 5.02
CA LEU A 104 -23.07 12.42 5.48
C LEU A 104 -22.33 13.03 4.29
N THR A 105 -22.26 14.35 4.26
CA THR A 105 -21.65 15.10 3.15
C THR A 105 -20.32 15.73 3.53
N LYS A 106 -20.10 15.99 4.82
CA LYS A 106 -18.90 16.63 5.35
C LYS A 106 -18.58 16.15 6.76
N ILE A 107 -17.28 15.99 7.03
CA ILE A 107 -16.74 15.84 8.38
C ILE A 107 -15.98 17.11 8.72
N ASP A 108 -16.39 17.83 9.76
CA ASP A 108 -15.77 19.05 10.28
C ASP A 108 -16.16 19.25 11.75
N ALA A 109 -15.90 18.20 12.55
CA ALA A 109 -16.42 18.09 13.91
C ALA A 109 -15.35 18.21 15.00
N PHE A 110 -14.07 18.18 14.64
CA PHE A 110 -12.95 17.96 15.58
C PHE A 110 -11.93 19.11 15.59
N PRO A 111 -12.32 20.36 15.86
CA PRO A 111 -11.44 21.52 15.70
C PRO A 111 -10.27 21.56 16.70
N ALA A 112 -10.35 20.81 17.80
CA ALA A 112 -9.36 20.79 18.87
C ALA A 112 -8.54 19.49 18.93
N LEU A 113 -8.78 18.54 18.02
CA LEU A 113 -8.18 17.22 18.08
C LEU A 113 -6.68 17.27 17.78
N GLU A 114 -5.89 16.78 18.73
CA GLU A 114 -4.42 16.84 18.72
C GLU A 114 -3.81 15.44 18.51
N ARG A 115 -4.49 14.37 18.97
CA ARG A 115 -3.95 13.00 18.94
C ARG A 115 -5.03 11.93 18.78
N ILE A 116 -4.73 10.91 17.97
CA ILE A 116 -5.48 9.64 17.91
C ILE A 116 -4.49 8.51 18.15
N GLY A 117 -4.64 7.74 19.24
CA GLY A 117 -3.70 6.67 19.58
C GLY A 117 -3.80 5.45 18.68
N GLY A 118 -4.97 5.22 18.07
CA GLY A 118 -5.21 4.15 17.11
C GLY A 118 -5.43 4.65 15.68
N THR A 119 -6.18 3.88 14.91
CA THR A 119 -6.49 4.18 13.51
C THR A 119 -7.60 5.22 13.40
N LEU A 120 -7.41 6.23 12.53
CA LEU A 120 -8.48 7.02 11.96
C LEU A 120 -9.09 6.25 10.79
N TYR A 121 -10.32 5.75 10.96
CA TYR A 121 -11.11 5.15 9.89
C TYR A 121 -12.25 6.10 9.50
N VAL A 122 -12.30 6.49 8.23
CA VAL A 122 -13.45 7.18 7.62
C VAL A 122 -13.82 6.43 6.36
N GLY A 123 -14.95 5.74 6.38
CA GLY A 123 -15.37 5.02 5.19
C GLY A 123 -16.85 4.70 5.07
N GLU A 124 -17.23 4.23 3.89
CA GLU A 124 -18.61 3.85 3.57
C GLU A 124 -19.58 5.04 3.58
N HIS A 125 -19.12 6.19 3.06
CA HIS A 125 -19.95 7.39 2.90
C HIS A 125 -20.14 7.73 1.42
N PRO A 126 -21.20 7.24 0.76
CA PRO A 126 -21.45 7.46 -0.68
C PRO A 126 -21.64 8.94 -1.07
N ARG A 127 -21.89 9.84 -0.10
CA ARG A 127 -22.12 11.28 -0.34
C ARG A 127 -21.07 12.20 0.28
N LEU A 128 -20.04 11.64 0.92
CA LEU A 128 -19.03 12.44 1.61
C LEU A 128 -18.15 13.15 0.59
N VAL A 129 -18.16 14.48 0.62
CA VAL A 129 -17.41 15.33 -0.31
C VAL A 129 -16.11 15.82 0.31
N SER A 130 -16.07 16.02 1.63
CA SER A 130 -14.89 16.57 2.30
C SER A 130 -14.72 16.08 3.74
N VAL A 131 -13.46 15.93 4.14
CA VAL A 131 -13.03 15.63 5.52
C VAL A 131 -12.12 16.74 6.03
N ALA A 132 -12.41 17.24 7.23
CA ALA A 132 -11.60 18.19 7.98
C ALA A 132 -11.53 17.76 9.46
N LEU A 133 -10.33 17.46 9.97
CA LEU A 133 -10.11 17.05 11.37
C LEU A 133 -9.37 18.11 12.22
N GLY A 134 -9.40 19.37 11.80
CA GLY A 134 -8.68 20.47 12.46
C GLY A 134 -7.19 20.51 12.11
N ASP A 135 -6.48 21.59 12.47
CA ASP A 135 -5.09 21.84 12.08
C ASP A 135 -4.07 21.50 13.18
N ARG A 136 -4.46 20.66 14.15
CA ARG A 136 -3.65 20.34 15.33
C ARG A 136 -3.23 18.88 15.44
N LEU A 137 -3.74 18.02 14.58
CA LEU A 137 -3.44 16.59 14.60
C LEU A 137 -2.01 16.36 14.06
N VAL A 138 -1.11 15.88 14.93
CA VAL A 138 0.31 15.66 14.59
C VAL A 138 0.67 14.17 14.51
N GLU A 139 0.00 13.33 15.32
CA GLU A 139 0.31 11.91 15.43
C GLU A 139 -0.96 11.06 15.40
N ILE A 140 -0.90 9.97 14.61
CA ILE A 140 -1.95 8.96 14.52
C ILE A 140 -1.36 7.54 14.50
N GLY A 141 -2.10 6.58 15.04
CA GLY A 141 -1.72 5.17 14.98
C GLY A 141 -1.82 4.60 13.56
N GLY A 142 -2.86 4.97 12.81
CA GLY A 142 -3.09 4.53 11.43
C GLY A 142 -4.05 5.49 10.71
N LEU A 143 -4.04 5.50 9.38
CA LEU A 143 -4.97 6.29 8.57
C LEU A 143 -5.64 5.39 7.55
N GLN A 144 -6.98 5.38 7.52
CA GLN A 144 -7.73 4.67 6.51
C GLN A 144 -8.93 5.50 6.04
N LEU A 145 -8.88 5.94 4.79
CA LEU A 145 -9.99 6.57 4.07
C LEU A 145 -10.43 5.59 2.98
N ALA A 146 -11.64 5.03 3.08
CA ALA A 146 -12.08 3.97 2.18
C ALA A 146 -13.53 4.14 1.76
N LEU A 147 -13.89 3.74 0.53
CA LEU A 147 -15.28 3.65 0.08
C LEU A 147 -16.04 4.99 0.20
N ASN A 148 -15.40 6.09 -0.19
CA ASN A 148 -15.97 7.44 -0.21
C ASN A 148 -15.91 8.01 -1.64
N PRO A 149 -16.74 7.50 -2.57
CA PRO A 149 -16.57 7.75 -4.01
C PRO A 149 -16.65 9.23 -4.41
N GLU A 150 -17.38 10.07 -3.65
CA GLU A 150 -17.51 11.51 -3.91
C GLU A 150 -16.48 12.38 -3.16
N LEU A 151 -15.55 11.77 -2.39
CA LEU A 151 -14.57 12.49 -1.59
C LEU A 151 -13.58 13.23 -2.48
N ALA A 152 -13.65 14.57 -2.43
CA ALA A 152 -12.86 15.45 -3.28
C ALA A 152 -11.78 16.23 -2.52
N SER A 153 -11.89 16.33 -1.19
CA SER A 153 -10.98 17.14 -0.37
C SER A 153 -10.74 16.54 1.01
N ILE A 154 -9.48 16.57 1.43
CA ILE A 154 -9.02 16.19 2.77
C ILE A 154 -8.20 17.36 3.32
N ALA A 155 -8.61 17.88 4.47
CA ALA A 155 -7.97 19.00 5.15
C ALA A 155 -7.72 18.68 6.63
N GLY A 156 -6.79 19.41 7.24
CA GLY A 156 -6.44 19.23 8.64
C GLY A 156 -5.49 18.07 8.92
N LEU A 157 -5.10 17.27 7.91
CA LEU A 157 -4.17 16.15 8.08
C LEU A 157 -2.74 16.50 7.65
N GLN A 158 -2.51 17.70 7.12
CA GLN A 158 -1.23 18.13 6.55
C GLN A 158 -0.09 18.24 7.57
N ARG A 159 -0.40 18.27 8.87
CA ARG A 159 0.58 18.36 9.97
C ARG A 159 0.98 17.01 10.55
N ILE A 160 0.41 15.91 10.05
CA ILE A 160 0.75 14.58 10.53
C ILE A 160 2.21 14.31 10.18
N GLU A 161 3.03 14.08 11.20
CA GLU A 161 4.47 13.85 11.05
C GLU A 161 4.79 12.36 10.93
N SER A 162 3.98 11.49 11.55
CA SER A 162 4.19 10.04 11.52
C SER A 162 2.91 9.24 11.61
N VAL A 163 2.90 8.08 10.96
CA VAL A 163 1.88 7.04 11.09
C VAL A 163 2.53 5.74 11.56
N ALA A 164 2.14 5.24 12.73
CA ALA A 164 2.74 4.05 13.35
C ALA A 164 2.33 2.72 12.70
N GLY A 165 1.24 2.72 11.93
CA GLY A 165 0.71 1.58 11.19
C GLY A 165 0.59 1.91 9.69
N ASP A 166 -0.51 1.47 9.08
CA ASP A 166 -0.76 1.70 7.66
C ASP A 166 -1.37 3.08 7.40
N PHE A 167 -1.00 3.65 6.25
CA PHE A 167 -1.69 4.77 5.62
C PHE A 167 -2.40 4.22 4.38
N ILE A 168 -3.73 4.25 4.37
CA ILE A 168 -4.56 3.68 3.31
C ILE A 168 -5.55 4.73 2.83
N VAL A 169 -5.52 5.01 1.53
CA VAL A 169 -6.59 5.75 0.84
C VAL A 169 -7.06 4.91 -0.32
N GLN A 170 -8.33 4.51 -0.29
CA GLN A 170 -8.91 3.68 -1.34
C GLN A 170 -10.34 4.06 -1.71
N ASP A 171 -10.74 3.72 -2.94
CA ASP A 171 -12.11 3.88 -3.43
C ASP A 171 -12.68 5.29 -3.22
N SER A 172 -11.84 6.31 -3.48
CA SER A 172 -12.15 7.73 -3.29
C SER A 172 -11.99 8.47 -4.62
N GLY A 173 -12.87 8.12 -5.57
CA GLY A 173 -12.69 8.40 -6.99
C GLY A 173 -12.67 9.87 -7.40
N ARG A 174 -13.13 10.82 -6.57
CA ARG A 174 -13.06 12.27 -6.85
C ARG A 174 -11.78 12.94 -6.41
N LEU A 175 -10.95 12.27 -5.62
CA LEU A 175 -9.77 12.87 -5.03
C LEU A 175 -8.73 13.15 -6.12
N ALA A 176 -8.37 14.42 -6.29
CA ALA A 176 -7.43 14.85 -7.32
C ALA A 176 -5.99 15.00 -6.80
N THR A 177 -5.85 15.34 -5.52
CA THR A 177 -4.57 15.55 -4.85
C THR A 177 -4.57 14.93 -3.44
N LEU A 178 -3.40 14.54 -2.97
CA LEU A 178 -3.15 14.13 -1.58
C LEU A 178 -1.92 14.88 -1.07
N GLU A 179 -2.06 15.63 0.02
CA GLU A 179 -1.02 16.53 0.53
C GLU A 179 -0.69 16.24 1.99
N PHE A 180 0.49 15.67 2.22
CA PHE A 180 1.07 15.32 3.51
C PHE A 180 2.55 15.73 3.56
N PRO A 181 2.88 17.01 3.38
CA PRO A 181 4.27 17.48 3.30
C PRO A 181 5.05 17.28 4.60
N ALA A 182 4.38 17.23 5.76
CA ALA A 182 5.01 17.01 7.06
C ALA A 182 5.27 15.52 7.37
N LEU A 183 4.66 14.59 6.63
CA LEU A 183 4.72 13.17 6.93
C LEU A 183 6.12 12.64 6.67
N ALA A 184 6.87 12.36 7.73
CA ALA A 184 8.24 11.89 7.67
C ALA A 184 8.36 10.36 7.63
N ARG A 185 7.38 9.65 8.20
CA ARG A 185 7.47 8.20 8.41
C ARG A 185 6.10 7.50 8.38
N VAL A 186 6.05 6.37 7.69
CA VAL A 186 4.97 5.36 7.79
C VAL A 186 5.60 4.03 8.16
N ASP A 187 5.26 3.49 9.33
CA ASP A 187 5.85 2.23 9.81
C ASP A 187 5.27 1.00 9.11
N GLY A 188 3.98 1.05 8.76
CA GLY A 188 3.33 0.05 7.92
C GLY A 188 3.47 0.37 6.42
N GLY A 189 2.43 0.08 5.65
CA GLY A 189 2.34 0.37 4.23
C GLY A 189 1.66 1.70 3.92
N LEU A 190 2.19 2.43 2.93
CA LEU A 190 1.51 3.53 2.26
C LEU A 190 0.77 2.99 1.04
N ARG A 191 -0.55 2.85 1.13
CA ARG A 191 -1.43 2.29 0.09
C ARG A 191 -2.37 3.34 -0.49
N LEU A 192 -2.33 3.50 -1.81
CA LEU A 192 -3.23 4.33 -2.60
C LEU A 192 -3.88 3.45 -3.67
N ALA A 193 -5.17 3.15 -3.55
CA ALA A 193 -5.84 2.18 -4.43
C ALA A 193 -7.16 2.70 -5.00
N ALA A 194 -7.46 2.44 -6.27
CA ALA A 194 -8.72 2.86 -6.91
C ALA A 194 -8.98 4.38 -6.78
N LEU A 195 -7.97 5.17 -7.17
CA LEU A 195 -8.01 6.65 -7.16
C LEU A 195 -7.80 7.20 -8.59
N PRO A 196 -8.73 6.94 -9.53
CA PRO A 196 -8.52 7.21 -10.96
C PRO A 196 -8.33 8.71 -11.30
N ASN A 197 -8.79 9.61 -10.43
CA ASN A 197 -8.60 11.06 -10.61
C ASN A 197 -7.40 11.64 -9.85
N LEU A 198 -6.69 10.85 -9.04
CA LEU A 198 -5.54 11.33 -8.28
C LEU A 198 -4.38 11.59 -9.24
N ARG A 199 -4.04 12.87 -9.43
CA ARG A 199 -3.01 13.32 -10.39
C ARG A 199 -1.70 13.71 -9.73
N SER A 200 -1.74 14.06 -8.45
CA SER A 200 -0.54 14.43 -7.73
C SER A 200 -0.62 14.02 -6.27
N VAL A 201 0.53 13.68 -5.72
CA VAL A 201 0.74 13.49 -4.29
C VAL A 201 1.85 14.42 -3.83
N ASP A 202 1.76 14.89 -2.60
CA ASP A 202 2.85 15.55 -1.90
C ASP A 202 3.13 14.78 -0.61
N PHE A 203 4.14 13.93 -0.68
CA PHE A 203 4.77 13.25 0.46
C PHE A 203 6.23 13.68 0.52
N SER A 204 6.51 14.96 0.24
CA SER A 204 7.89 15.46 0.10
C SER A 204 8.70 15.40 1.38
N GLY A 205 8.05 15.23 2.54
CA GLY A 205 8.70 14.96 3.81
C GLY A 205 9.00 13.48 4.07
N LEU A 206 8.43 12.53 3.31
CA LEU A 206 8.45 11.11 3.64
C LEU A 206 9.83 10.51 3.39
N VAL A 207 10.52 10.16 4.47
CA VAL A 207 11.87 9.59 4.43
C VAL A 207 11.84 8.06 4.38
N ARG A 208 10.87 7.43 5.07
CA ARG A 208 10.78 5.97 5.19
C ARG A 208 9.34 5.46 5.18
N SER A 209 9.13 4.34 4.50
CA SER A 209 7.87 3.58 4.52
C SER A 209 8.13 2.08 4.63
N GLY A 210 7.32 1.34 5.40
CA GLY A 210 7.38 -0.12 5.41
C GLY A 210 7.04 -0.74 4.05
N GLY A 211 6.14 -0.09 3.30
CA GLY A 211 5.86 -0.43 1.90
C GLY A 211 5.15 0.69 1.16
N LEU A 212 5.12 0.60 -0.17
CA LEU A 212 4.42 1.51 -1.05
C LEU A 212 3.57 0.68 -2.00
N ASN A 213 2.26 0.88 -2.00
CA ASN A 213 1.33 0.16 -2.87
C ASN A 213 0.40 1.15 -3.57
N PHE A 214 0.73 1.55 -4.80
CA PHE A 214 -0.09 2.46 -5.61
C PHE A 214 -0.73 1.69 -6.77
N ALA A 215 -2.05 1.52 -6.70
CA ALA A 215 -2.82 0.72 -7.63
C ALA A 215 -4.00 1.49 -8.22
N SER A 216 -4.22 1.39 -9.54
CA SER A 216 -5.38 2.00 -10.19
C SER A 216 -5.51 3.52 -9.92
N THR A 217 -4.40 4.24 -10.05
CA THR A 217 -4.34 5.70 -9.82
C THR A 217 -4.21 6.49 -11.13
N GLY A 218 -4.52 7.78 -11.07
CA GLY A 218 -4.30 8.72 -12.17
C GLY A 218 -2.90 9.37 -12.20
N LEU A 219 -1.95 8.84 -11.40
CA LEU A 219 -0.61 9.40 -11.26
C LEU A 219 0.22 9.15 -12.52
N ASP A 220 1.01 10.15 -12.89
CA ASP A 220 1.98 10.11 -13.98
C ASP A 220 3.39 9.74 -13.50
N GLY A 221 3.66 9.86 -12.19
CA GLY A 221 4.91 9.44 -11.58
C GLY A 221 4.92 9.59 -10.06
N LEU A 222 6.12 9.52 -9.48
CA LEU A 222 6.36 9.48 -8.04
C LEU A 222 7.12 10.71 -7.52
N ALA A 223 7.07 11.84 -8.25
CA ALA A 223 7.80 13.07 -7.92
C ALA A 223 7.47 13.64 -6.53
N GLY A 224 6.28 13.33 -6.01
CA GLY A 224 5.86 13.70 -4.66
C GLY A 224 6.60 12.99 -3.53
N LEU A 225 7.46 12.01 -3.80
CA LEU A 225 8.21 11.20 -2.83
C LEU A 225 9.71 11.56 -2.82
N SER A 226 10.03 12.83 -3.00
CA SER A 226 11.41 13.30 -3.25
C SER A 226 12.41 13.11 -2.11
N ALA A 227 11.93 12.95 -0.86
CA ALA A 227 12.78 12.67 0.30
C ALA A 227 12.87 11.19 0.66
N LEU A 228 12.20 10.30 -0.08
CA LEU A 228 12.14 8.89 0.28
C LEU A 228 13.53 8.26 0.13
N GLU A 229 14.04 7.70 1.22
CA GLU A 229 15.35 7.05 1.28
C GLU A 229 15.23 5.54 1.31
N SER A 230 14.21 5.00 2.01
CA SER A 230 14.07 3.56 2.22
C SER A 230 12.61 3.11 2.19
N VAL A 231 12.38 2.00 1.49
CA VAL A 231 11.07 1.35 1.40
C VAL A 231 11.22 -0.16 1.38
N GLY A 232 10.43 -0.86 2.18
CA GLY A 232 10.49 -2.32 2.26
C GLY A 232 10.07 -3.01 0.95
N ALA A 233 8.89 -2.68 0.43
CA ALA A 233 8.43 -3.18 -0.85
C ALA A 233 7.68 -2.10 -1.65
N VAL A 234 7.86 -2.09 -2.97
CA VAL A 234 7.12 -1.23 -3.90
C VAL A 234 6.22 -2.12 -4.76
N ILE A 235 4.93 -1.82 -4.75
CA ILE A 235 3.88 -2.44 -5.56
C ILE A 235 3.21 -1.34 -6.38
N LEU A 236 3.34 -1.38 -7.69
CA LEU A 236 2.77 -0.40 -8.62
C LEU A 236 1.89 -1.13 -9.64
N GLY A 237 0.58 -0.97 -9.50
CA GLY A 237 -0.42 -1.71 -10.27
C GLY A 237 -1.32 -0.81 -11.10
N ASP A 238 -1.57 -1.13 -12.37
CA ASP A 238 -2.69 -0.54 -13.13
C ASP A 238 -2.70 1.00 -13.15
N ASN A 239 -1.53 1.64 -13.25
CA ASN A 239 -1.41 3.09 -13.34
C ASN A 239 -1.14 3.50 -14.80
N PRO A 240 -2.18 3.69 -15.63
CA PRO A 240 -2.03 3.80 -17.09
C PRO A 240 -1.31 5.07 -17.56
N ARG A 241 -1.12 6.05 -16.66
CA ARG A 241 -0.44 7.32 -16.96
C ARG A 241 1.04 7.33 -16.61
N MET A 242 1.53 6.35 -15.86
CA MET A 242 2.96 6.24 -15.57
C MET A 242 3.69 5.79 -16.84
N THR A 243 4.60 6.62 -17.34
CA THR A 243 5.40 6.31 -18.54
C THR A 243 6.85 5.99 -18.23
N GLU A 244 7.40 6.56 -17.16
CA GLU A 244 8.76 6.32 -16.70
C GLU A 244 8.77 6.21 -15.17
N LEU A 245 9.53 5.26 -14.65
CA LEU A 245 9.74 5.07 -13.22
C LEU A 245 11.23 4.95 -12.93
N ASP A 246 11.72 5.84 -12.08
CA ASP A 246 13.09 5.80 -11.56
C ASP A 246 13.04 5.69 -10.04
N LEU A 247 13.37 4.50 -9.54
CA LEU A 247 13.40 4.14 -8.13
C LEU A 247 14.85 3.98 -7.62
N THR A 248 15.84 4.39 -8.40
CA THR A 248 17.27 4.15 -8.10
C THR A 248 17.78 4.93 -6.89
N GLY A 249 17.05 5.97 -6.47
CA GLY A 249 17.36 6.75 -5.28
C GLY A 249 16.99 6.09 -3.95
N TRP A 250 16.36 4.91 -3.96
CA TRP A 250 15.78 4.30 -2.76
C TRP A 250 16.50 3.00 -2.38
N ALA A 251 16.67 2.79 -1.08
CA ALA A 251 16.97 1.47 -0.52
C ALA A 251 15.68 0.63 -0.57
N LEU A 252 15.53 -0.14 -1.65
CA LEU A 252 14.33 -0.89 -2.01
C LEU A 252 14.49 -2.38 -1.70
N GLY A 253 13.61 -2.94 -0.87
CA GLY A 253 13.67 -4.38 -0.54
C GLY A 253 13.06 -5.30 -1.59
N SER A 254 11.87 -5.02 -2.14
CA SER A 254 11.23 -5.84 -3.18
C SER A 254 10.40 -5.01 -4.14
N LEU A 255 10.22 -5.50 -5.37
CA LEU A 255 9.56 -4.76 -6.44
C LEU A 255 8.49 -5.60 -7.13
N SER A 256 7.28 -5.07 -7.23
CA SER A 256 6.20 -5.59 -8.06
C SER A 256 5.62 -4.46 -8.91
N VAL A 257 5.68 -4.60 -10.23
CA VAL A 257 5.17 -3.61 -11.19
C VAL A 257 4.29 -4.33 -12.19
N HIS A 258 2.99 -4.09 -12.15
CA HIS A 258 2.03 -4.82 -12.97
C HIS A 258 0.97 -3.96 -13.65
N GLY A 259 0.56 -4.33 -14.87
CA GLY A 259 -0.59 -3.71 -15.55
C GLY A 259 -0.42 -2.22 -15.88
N ASN A 260 0.79 -1.66 -15.81
CA ASN A 260 1.05 -0.26 -16.14
C ASN A 260 1.19 -0.12 -17.66
N ALA A 261 0.07 -0.09 -18.37
CA ALA A 261 0.03 -0.16 -19.83
C ALA A 261 0.79 0.98 -20.54
N GLY A 262 1.01 2.12 -19.88
CA GLY A 262 1.77 3.26 -20.41
C GLY A 262 3.28 3.23 -20.11
N LEU A 263 3.74 2.32 -19.24
CA LEU A 263 5.10 2.31 -18.72
C LEU A 263 6.09 1.88 -19.80
N GLN A 264 7.04 2.75 -20.15
CA GLN A 264 8.05 2.51 -21.18
C GLN A 264 9.43 2.19 -20.60
N ARG A 265 9.73 2.73 -19.42
CA ARG A 265 11.02 2.57 -18.74
C ARG A 265 10.84 2.37 -17.24
N LEU A 266 11.56 1.40 -16.70
CA LEU A 266 11.62 1.11 -15.27
C LEU A 266 13.09 0.99 -14.86
N ALA A 267 13.51 1.79 -13.89
CA ALA A 267 14.83 1.72 -13.28
C ALA A 267 14.71 1.57 -11.75
N ALA A 268 15.51 0.68 -11.16
CA ALA A 268 15.52 0.43 -9.72
C ALA A 268 16.84 -0.16 -9.25
N VAL A 269 17.17 0.01 -7.98
CA VAL A 269 18.28 -0.69 -7.32
C VAL A 269 17.73 -1.39 -6.09
N LEU A 270 17.75 -2.72 -6.08
CA LEU A 270 17.31 -3.51 -4.95
C LEU A 270 18.45 -3.56 -3.92
N THR A 271 18.13 -3.29 -2.67
CA THR A 271 19.02 -3.47 -1.51
C THR A 271 18.36 -4.46 -0.55
N PRO A 272 18.46 -5.78 -0.81
CA PRO A 272 17.80 -6.79 0.01
C PRO A 272 18.25 -6.67 1.47
N VAL A 273 17.30 -6.73 2.39
CA VAL A 273 17.61 -6.76 3.83
C VAL A 273 18.15 -8.15 4.18
N PRO A 274 19.20 -8.29 5.01
CA PRO A 274 19.87 -9.58 5.27
C PRO A 274 18.95 -10.73 5.75
N GLU A 275 17.78 -10.41 6.29
CA GLU A 275 16.83 -11.37 6.86
C GLU A 275 15.70 -11.76 5.88
N THR A 276 15.63 -11.16 4.68
CA THR A 276 14.58 -11.42 3.68
C THR A 276 15.17 -11.51 2.28
N THR A 277 14.88 -12.58 1.54
CA THR A 277 15.20 -12.64 0.11
C THR A 277 14.20 -11.80 -0.68
N ALA A 278 14.71 -10.82 -1.41
CA ALA A 278 13.93 -9.93 -2.25
C ALA A 278 13.30 -10.68 -3.43
N SER A 279 12.17 -10.18 -3.93
CA SER A 279 11.56 -10.64 -5.18
C SER A 279 11.31 -9.48 -6.13
N VAL A 280 11.37 -9.79 -7.41
CA VAL A 280 11.05 -8.85 -8.50
C VAL A 280 10.01 -9.47 -9.41
N PHE A 281 8.87 -8.79 -9.53
CA PHE A 281 7.77 -9.14 -10.42
C PHE A 281 7.50 -7.98 -11.36
N VAL A 282 7.61 -8.19 -12.67
CA VAL A 282 7.29 -7.21 -13.70
C VAL A 282 6.35 -7.89 -14.69
N THR A 283 5.05 -7.62 -14.56
CA THR A 283 4.00 -8.39 -15.26
C THR A 283 3.03 -7.50 -16.05
N GLY A 284 2.72 -7.83 -17.29
CA GLY A 284 1.67 -7.14 -18.05
C GLY A 284 1.94 -5.64 -18.32
N ASN A 285 3.21 -5.22 -18.40
CA ASN A 285 3.57 -3.85 -18.77
C ASN A 285 3.87 -3.80 -20.28
N ALA A 286 2.81 -3.86 -21.09
CA ALA A 286 2.93 -4.09 -22.53
C ALA A 286 3.78 -3.06 -23.30
N ALA A 287 3.89 -1.82 -22.82
CA ALA A 287 4.69 -0.75 -23.41
C ALA A 287 6.15 -0.71 -22.91
N LEU A 288 6.53 -1.56 -21.94
CA LEU A 288 7.83 -1.51 -21.29
C LEU A 288 8.90 -1.94 -22.28
N THR A 289 9.76 -1.01 -22.69
CA THR A 289 10.85 -1.29 -23.65
C THR A 289 12.18 -1.54 -22.95
N ARG A 290 12.35 -0.94 -21.77
CA ARG A 290 13.62 -0.92 -21.04
C ARG A 290 13.44 -1.14 -19.55
N PHE A 291 14.19 -2.10 -19.02
CA PHE A 291 14.23 -2.46 -17.61
C PHE A 291 15.67 -2.35 -17.08
N ASP A 292 15.98 -1.22 -16.46
CA ASP A 292 17.29 -0.87 -15.91
C ASP A 292 17.35 -1.15 -14.41
N CYS A 293 17.36 -2.42 -14.05
CA CYS A 293 17.36 -2.84 -12.66
C CYS A 293 18.69 -3.46 -12.24
N ALA A 294 19.07 -3.25 -10.99
CA ALA A 294 20.25 -3.85 -10.37
C ALA A 294 19.92 -4.33 -8.95
N ILE A 295 20.79 -5.19 -8.41
CA ILE A 295 20.72 -5.67 -7.03
C ILE A 295 22.06 -5.47 -6.34
N ASP A 296 22.03 -4.94 -5.12
CA ASP A 296 23.14 -4.91 -4.17
C ASP A 296 23.11 -6.20 -3.33
N GLY A 297 23.50 -7.30 -3.98
CA GLY A 297 23.41 -8.65 -3.41
C GLY A 297 23.56 -9.71 -4.49
N GLU A 298 23.63 -10.97 -4.05
CA GLU A 298 23.87 -12.12 -4.95
C GLU A 298 22.64 -13.00 -5.16
N GLU A 299 21.58 -12.82 -4.38
CA GLU A 299 20.43 -13.73 -4.36
C GLU A 299 19.09 -12.97 -4.44
N LEU A 300 18.17 -13.45 -5.27
CA LEU A 300 16.73 -13.14 -5.16
C LEU A 300 15.95 -14.43 -4.91
N LYS A 301 14.78 -14.30 -4.29
CA LYS A 301 13.82 -15.39 -4.25
C LYS A 301 13.23 -15.62 -5.63
N TRP A 302 12.65 -14.58 -6.23
CA TRP A 302 11.97 -14.65 -7.52
C TRP A 302 12.39 -13.51 -8.44
N LEU A 303 12.62 -13.85 -9.70
CA LEU A 303 12.64 -12.91 -10.81
C LEU A 303 11.58 -13.35 -11.83
N VAL A 304 10.50 -12.57 -11.94
CA VAL A 304 9.36 -12.84 -12.82
C VAL A 304 9.20 -11.69 -13.81
N LEU A 305 9.38 -12.00 -15.09
CA LEU A 305 9.15 -11.11 -16.23
C LEU A 305 8.10 -11.76 -17.13
N THR A 306 6.84 -11.36 -17.02
CA THR A 306 5.73 -11.98 -17.77
C THR A 306 4.91 -10.92 -18.52
N ASP A 307 4.48 -11.20 -19.75
CA ASP A 307 3.59 -10.34 -20.53
C ASP A 307 4.11 -8.90 -20.77
N ASN A 308 5.42 -8.72 -20.90
CA ASN A 308 6.03 -7.43 -21.26
C ASN A 308 6.43 -7.46 -22.75
N ALA A 309 5.43 -7.44 -23.64
CA ALA A 309 5.64 -7.71 -25.07
C ALA A 309 6.69 -6.81 -25.76
N ALA A 310 6.83 -5.55 -25.35
CA ALA A 310 7.80 -4.61 -25.90
C ALA A 310 9.21 -4.68 -25.27
N LEU A 311 9.41 -5.51 -24.23
CA LEU A 311 10.64 -5.54 -23.45
C LEU A 311 11.77 -6.14 -24.28
N ALA A 312 12.74 -5.29 -24.63
CA ALA A 312 13.87 -5.67 -25.45
C ALA A 312 15.23 -5.34 -24.79
N GLN A 313 15.25 -4.38 -23.86
CA GLN A 313 16.47 -3.91 -23.22
C GLN A 313 16.40 -4.15 -21.72
N ILE A 314 17.26 -5.02 -21.21
CA ILE A 314 17.41 -5.27 -19.77
C ILE A 314 18.86 -4.95 -19.40
N ALA A 315 19.05 -4.12 -18.37
CA ALA A 315 20.40 -3.84 -17.87
C ALA A 315 21.04 -5.10 -17.25
N PRO A 316 22.37 -5.29 -17.34
CA PRO A 316 23.00 -6.48 -16.78
C PRO A 316 22.96 -6.57 -15.26
N TRP A 317 22.43 -7.68 -14.75
CA TRP A 317 22.44 -8.05 -13.34
C TRP A 317 23.77 -8.74 -12.99
N THR A 318 24.84 -7.95 -12.94
CA THR A 318 26.22 -8.47 -12.77
C THR A 318 26.50 -9.11 -11.41
N GLY A 319 25.71 -8.80 -10.38
CA GLY A 319 25.85 -9.39 -9.04
C GLY A 319 24.93 -10.60 -8.79
N LEU A 320 23.86 -10.78 -9.57
CA LEU A 320 22.85 -11.80 -9.30
C LEU A 320 23.36 -13.21 -9.67
N ALA A 321 23.71 -14.00 -8.66
CA ALA A 321 24.27 -15.33 -8.81
C ALA A 321 23.22 -16.44 -8.60
N ARG A 322 22.20 -16.21 -7.75
CA ARG A 322 21.27 -17.27 -7.33
C ARG A 322 19.81 -16.82 -7.30
N LEU A 323 18.93 -17.73 -7.72
CA LEU A 323 17.48 -17.58 -7.71
C LEU A 323 16.81 -18.83 -7.12
N SER A 324 15.73 -18.66 -6.34
CA SER A 324 14.82 -19.78 -6.11
C SER A 324 13.94 -20.03 -7.33
N GLY A 325 13.55 -18.98 -8.06
CA GLY A 325 12.78 -19.11 -9.28
C GLY A 325 13.04 -18.00 -10.30
N LEU A 326 13.15 -18.39 -11.56
CA LEU A 326 13.21 -17.50 -12.72
C LEU A 326 12.04 -17.81 -13.65
N ARG A 327 11.21 -16.81 -13.93
CA ARG A 327 10.05 -16.92 -14.83
C ARG A 327 10.12 -15.85 -15.90
N ILE A 328 10.21 -16.25 -17.17
CA ILE A 328 10.30 -15.38 -18.34
C ILE A 328 9.27 -15.84 -19.37
N GLN A 329 8.16 -15.12 -19.46
CA GLN A 329 7.00 -15.56 -20.22
C GLN A 329 6.42 -14.45 -21.10
N HIS A 330 6.06 -14.76 -22.34
CA HIS A 330 5.37 -13.82 -23.24
C HIS A 330 6.07 -12.46 -23.43
N ASN A 331 7.40 -12.42 -23.37
CA ASN A 331 8.19 -11.21 -23.68
C ASN A 331 8.61 -11.27 -25.15
N ALA A 332 7.67 -10.96 -26.04
CA ALA A 332 7.81 -11.17 -27.49
C ALA A 332 9.02 -10.45 -28.15
N SER A 333 9.58 -9.42 -27.52
CA SER A 333 10.74 -8.66 -28.04
C SER A 333 12.08 -9.05 -27.43
N LEU A 334 12.12 -10.00 -26.49
CA LEU A 334 13.35 -10.42 -25.81
C LEU A 334 14.14 -11.41 -26.69
N THR A 335 15.42 -11.13 -26.95
CA THR A 335 16.24 -11.91 -27.89
C THR A 335 17.42 -12.65 -27.25
N GLU A 336 17.71 -12.41 -25.99
CA GLU A 336 18.86 -12.96 -25.28
C GLU A 336 18.59 -13.03 -23.77
N LEU A 337 19.28 -13.93 -23.06
CA LEU A 337 19.19 -14.08 -21.59
C LEU A 337 20.52 -13.78 -20.90
N ARG A 338 21.63 -14.29 -21.46
CA ARG A 338 22.95 -14.26 -20.80
C ARG A 338 23.64 -12.90 -20.82
N SER A 339 23.27 -12.01 -21.73
CA SER A 339 23.80 -10.65 -21.73
C SER A 339 23.41 -9.88 -20.47
N TRP A 340 22.22 -10.17 -19.92
CA TRP A 340 21.70 -9.48 -18.74
C TRP A 340 21.63 -10.36 -17.48
N LEU A 341 21.82 -11.67 -17.58
CA LEU A 341 22.12 -12.59 -16.47
C LEU A 341 23.55 -13.18 -16.60
N PRO A 342 24.61 -12.35 -16.59
CA PRO A 342 25.96 -12.85 -16.84
C PRO A 342 26.53 -13.67 -15.66
N ALA A 343 26.11 -13.37 -14.42
CA ALA A 343 26.63 -13.98 -13.20
C ALA A 343 25.76 -15.12 -12.64
N LEU A 344 24.56 -15.33 -13.20
CA LEU A 344 23.63 -16.34 -12.71
C LEU A 344 24.25 -17.73 -12.87
N SER A 345 24.42 -18.43 -11.74
CA SER A 345 24.98 -19.78 -11.70
C SER A 345 24.00 -20.81 -11.15
N ARG A 346 22.95 -20.37 -10.45
CA ARG A 346 21.92 -21.26 -9.92
C ARG A 346 20.53 -20.63 -9.96
N ALA A 347 19.54 -21.39 -10.43
CA ALA A 347 18.13 -21.06 -10.35
C ALA A 347 17.35 -22.33 -10.07
N ASP A 348 16.83 -22.50 -8.85
CA ASP A 348 16.23 -23.79 -8.45
C ASP A 348 15.03 -24.14 -9.37
N GLN A 349 14.24 -23.16 -9.77
CA GLN A 349 13.14 -23.33 -10.72
C GLN A 349 13.29 -22.42 -11.95
N LEU A 350 13.07 -22.99 -13.15
CA LEU A 350 13.20 -22.30 -14.43
C LEU A 350 11.91 -22.44 -15.27
N TRP A 351 11.32 -21.31 -15.65
CA TRP A 351 10.20 -21.22 -16.59
C TRP A 351 10.50 -20.21 -17.69
N ILE A 352 10.62 -20.66 -18.94
CA ILE A 352 10.95 -19.82 -20.09
C ILE A 352 10.04 -20.20 -21.27
N PHE A 353 8.94 -19.48 -21.47
CA PHE A 353 8.02 -19.81 -22.55
C PHE A 353 7.36 -18.65 -23.29
N GLY A 354 6.92 -18.90 -24.52
CA GLY A 354 6.13 -17.94 -25.30
C GLY A 354 6.89 -16.66 -25.67
N ASN A 355 8.23 -16.70 -25.67
CA ASN A 355 9.07 -15.56 -26.01
C ASN A 355 9.40 -15.61 -27.51
N ALA A 356 8.52 -15.02 -28.33
CA ALA A 356 8.50 -15.18 -29.79
C ALA A 356 9.78 -14.74 -30.54
N ALA A 357 10.66 -13.94 -29.93
CA ALA A 357 11.94 -13.53 -30.52
C ALA A 357 13.17 -14.14 -29.83
N LEU A 358 12.97 -14.99 -28.82
CA LEU A 358 14.04 -15.56 -28.02
C LEU A 358 14.56 -16.87 -28.64
N PRO A 359 15.80 -16.91 -29.15
CA PRO A 359 16.28 -18.10 -29.84
C PRO A 359 16.45 -19.31 -28.91
N PRO A 360 16.15 -20.54 -29.37
CA PRO A 360 16.38 -21.76 -28.60
C PRO A 360 17.83 -21.88 -28.11
N ALA A 361 18.80 -21.49 -28.94
CA ALA A 361 20.22 -21.49 -28.56
C ALA A 361 20.54 -20.56 -27.37
N ALA A 362 19.80 -19.46 -27.21
CA ALA A 362 19.95 -18.57 -26.06
C ALA A 362 19.41 -19.22 -24.77
N VAL A 363 18.34 -20.01 -24.89
CA VAL A 363 17.78 -20.79 -23.78
C VAL A 363 18.71 -21.95 -23.42
N ASP A 364 19.18 -22.73 -24.40
CA ASP A 364 20.12 -23.85 -24.20
C ASP A 364 21.42 -23.40 -23.52
N ALA A 365 21.94 -22.22 -23.89
CA ALA A 365 23.12 -21.64 -23.27
C ALA A 365 22.90 -21.25 -21.80
N LEU A 366 21.68 -20.88 -21.41
CA LEU A 366 21.33 -20.67 -20.00
C LEU A 366 21.24 -22.01 -19.25
N LEU A 367 20.50 -22.98 -19.81
CA LEU A 367 20.29 -24.29 -19.16
C LEU A 367 21.59 -25.09 -18.98
N THR A 368 22.57 -24.92 -19.87
CA THR A 368 23.86 -25.62 -19.77
C THR A 368 24.76 -25.06 -18.67
N GLU A 369 24.63 -23.77 -18.34
CA GLU A 369 25.54 -23.05 -17.46
C GLU A 369 24.97 -22.75 -16.07
N VAL A 370 23.65 -22.86 -15.90
CA VAL A 370 22.94 -22.60 -14.63
C VAL A 370 22.50 -23.91 -13.99
N GLU A 371 22.90 -24.14 -12.74
CA GLU A 371 22.39 -25.25 -11.93
C GLU A 371 20.90 -25.03 -11.61
N HIS A 372 20.07 -26.06 -11.79
CA HIS A 372 18.64 -26.02 -11.49
C HIS A 372 18.17 -27.32 -10.86
N ASP A 373 17.08 -27.24 -10.11
CA ASP A 373 16.42 -28.40 -9.52
C ASP A 373 15.27 -28.85 -10.43
N GLY A 374 15.11 -30.17 -10.61
CA GLY A 374 14.07 -30.72 -11.48
C GLY A 374 14.26 -30.40 -12.97
N GLU A 375 13.22 -30.63 -13.76
CA GLU A 375 13.23 -30.36 -15.20
C GLU A 375 12.82 -28.90 -15.49
N PRO A 376 13.65 -28.11 -16.20
CA PRO A 376 13.31 -26.77 -16.65
C PRO A 376 12.08 -26.78 -17.55
N ARG A 377 11.23 -25.76 -17.41
CA ARG A 377 10.03 -25.61 -18.23
C ARG A 377 10.26 -24.65 -19.38
N VAL A 378 10.47 -25.19 -20.57
CA VAL A 378 10.82 -24.43 -21.77
C VAL A 378 9.90 -24.79 -22.94
N GLY A 379 9.39 -23.78 -23.64
CA GLY A 379 8.59 -24.00 -24.86
C GLY A 379 8.22 -22.70 -25.57
N ASP A 380 7.87 -22.78 -26.85
CA ASP A 380 7.29 -21.70 -27.66
C ASP A 380 8.18 -20.44 -27.73
N ASN A 381 9.49 -20.64 -27.84
CA ASN A 381 10.48 -19.58 -28.03
C ASN A 381 10.97 -19.57 -29.50
N GLU A 382 10.99 -18.40 -30.15
CA GLU A 382 11.33 -18.18 -31.58
C GLU A 382 10.66 -19.15 -32.58
N GLY A 383 9.34 -19.33 -32.46
CA GLY A 383 8.57 -20.14 -33.41
C GLY A 383 8.86 -21.64 -33.33
N GLN A 384 9.48 -22.10 -32.25
CA GLN A 384 9.36 -23.50 -31.86
C GLN A 384 7.89 -23.80 -31.63
N VAL A 385 7.24 -24.45 -32.61
CA VAL A 385 5.96 -25.10 -32.38
C VAL A 385 6.23 -26.30 -31.49
N THR A 386 6.40 -26.04 -30.20
CA THR A 386 6.31 -27.07 -29.18
C THR A 386 4.83 -27.44 -29.10
N VAL A 387 4.39 -28.30 -30.02
CA VAL A 387 3.20 -29.12 -29.77
C VAL A 387 3.59 -30.02 -28.62
N LEU A 388 3.31 -29.58 -27.40
CA LEU A 388 3.50 -30.37 -26.21
C LEU A 388 2.22 -31.17 -26.00
N ASP A 389 2.01 -32.14 -26.89
CA ASP A 389 0.93 -33.12 -26.79
C ASP A 389 1.53 -34.54 -26.66
N PRO A 390 1.29 -35.23 -25.52
CA PRO A 390 0.58 -34.74 -24.33
C PRO A 390 1.39 -33.66 -23.59
N CYS A 391 0.71 -32.87 -22.74
CA CYS A 391 1.36 -31.92 -21.83
C CYS A 391 2.59 -32.59 -21.20
N PRO A 392 3.77 -31.94 -21.13
CA PRO A 392 4.98 -32.57 -20.61
C PRO A 392 4.93 -32.75 -19.09
N TRP A 393 4.05 -31.99 -18.42
CA TRP A 393 3.90 -31.93 -16.97
C TRP A 393 2.43 -32.18 -16.53
N PRO A 394 1.83 -33.33 -16.86
CA PRO A 394 0.40 -33.58 -16.64
C PRO A 394 0.02 -33.70 -15.15
N ASP A 395 1.01 -33.92 -14.27
CA ASP A 395 0.81 -34.15 -12.84
C ASP A 395 0.87 -32.87 -11.99
N ASP A 396 1.09 -31.68 -12.58
CA ASP A 396 1.44 -30.47 -11.82
C ASP A 396 0.36 -29.41 -11.71
N SER A 397 -0.83 -29.60 -12.28
CA SER A 397 -1.95 -28.64 -12.32
C SER A 397 -1.66 -27.27 -12.95
N VAL A 398 -0.47 -27.05 -13.55
CA VAL A 398 -0.04 -25.80 -14.19
C VAL A 398 -0.22 -25.86 -15.72
N CYS A 399 -0.17 -27.06 -16.31
CA CYS A 399 -0.74 -27.30 -17.63
C CYS A 399 -2.26 -27.25 -17.58
N ASP A 400 -2.89 -26.43 -18.42
CA ASP A 400 -4.34 -26.36 -18.65
C ASP A 400 -5.24 -25.75 -17.57
N ALA A 401 -4.78 -24.74 -16.83
CA ALA A 401 -5.70 -23.88 -16.09
C ALA A 401 -5.49 -22.40 -16.42
N GLU A 402 -6.59 -21.64 -16.53
CA GLU A 402 -6.54 -20.17 -16.61
C GLU A 402 -5.79 -19.57 -15.41
N GLN A 403 -5.73 -20.30 -14.27
CA GLN A 403 -4.94 -20.00 -13.08
C GLN A 403 -4.49 -21.29 -12.36
N ASP A 404 -3.27 -21.33 -11.81
CA ASP A 404 -2.76 -22.38 -10.94
C ASP A 404 -3.40 -22.32 -9.53
N ALA A 405 -3.04 -23.25 -8.64
CA ALA A 405 -3.63 -23.37 -7.30
C ALA A 405 -3.42 -22.12 -6.41
N ASP A 406 -2.51 -21.22 -6.78
CA ASP A 406 -2.20 -19.97 -6.08
C ASP A 406 -2.88 -18.75 -6.76
N GLY A 407 -3.61 -18.95 -7.85
CA GLY A 407 -4.32 -17.91 -8.60
C GLY A 407 -3.50 -17.25 -9.72
N GLU A 408 -2.34 -17.79 -10.08
CA GLU A 408 -1.44 -17.24 -11.12
C GLU A 408 -1.76 -17.85 -12.50
N PRO A 409 -1.68 -17.12 -13.62
CA PRO A 409 -2.02 -17.66 -14.94
C PRO A 409 -1.23 -18.94 -15.30
N GLY A 410 -1.92 -20.01 -15.75
CA GLY A 410 -1.29 -21.25 -16.19
C GLY A 410 -0.50 -21.10 -17.50
N THR A 411 0.16 -22.17 -17.95
CA THR A 411 1.18 -22.07 -19.02
C THR A 411 0.64 -21.75 -20.42
N GLY A 412 -0.65 -21.98 -20.70
CA GLY A 412 -1.23 -21.75 -22.03
C GLY A 412 -0.64 -22.58 -23.18
N LEU A 413 0.22 -23.57 -22.87
CA LEU A 413 1.00 -24.36 -23.83
C LEU A 413 0.27 -25.58 -24.41
N CYS A 414 -0.93 -25.88 -23.94
CA CYS A 414 -1.73 -27.01 -24.41
C CYS A 414 -2.81 -26.54 -25.39
N LEU A 415 -2.90 -27.18 -26.54
CA LEU A 415 -4.12 -27.18 -27.34
C LEU A 415 -5.02 -28.26 -26.74
N VAL A 416 -6.00 -27.88 -25.94
CA VAL A 416 -7.07 -28.81 -25.53
C VAL A 416 -7.71 -29.35 -26.81
N ASP A 417 -7.49 -30.63 -27.13
CA ASP A 417 -8.41 -31.35 -27.99
C ASP A 417 -9.71 -31.52 -27.17
N PRO A 418 -10.82 -30.83 -27.51
CA PRO A 418 -12.05 -30.88 -26.71
C PRO A 418 -12.64 -32.28 -26.60
N ASP A 419 -12.19 -33.22 -27.44
CA ASP A 419 -12.69 -34.59 -27.50
C ASP A 419 -11.87 -35.60 -26.64
N GLY A 420 -10.77 -35.16 -26.00
CA GLY A 420 -9.79 -36.04 -25.36
C GLY A 420 -9.95 -36.34 -23.86
N CYS A 421 -10.65 -35.50 -23.08
CA CYS A 421 -10.80 -35.70 -21.62
C CYS A 421 -11.98 -36.59 -21.24
N GLY A 422 -12.09 -37.75 -21.87
CA GLY A 422 -12.99 -38.84 -21.48
C GLY A 422 -12.19 -40.12 -21.21
N GLY A 423 -11.88 -40.37 -19.94
CA GLY A 423 -11.23 -41.62 -19.50
C GLY A 423 -11.15 -41.74 -18.00
#